data_AF-A0A356X454-F1
#
_entry.id   AF-A0A356X454-F1
#
_cell.length_a   1.000
_cell.length_b   1.000
_cell.length_c   1.000
_cell.angle_alpha   90.00
_cell.angle_beta   90.00
_cell.angle_gamma   90.00
#
_symmetry.space_group_name_H-M   'P 1'
#
loop_
_entity.id
_entity.type
_entity.pdbx_description
1 polymer ?
#
loop_
_entity_poly.entity_id
_entity_poly.type
_entity_poly.pdbx_seq_one_letter_code
_entity_poly.pdbx_strand_id
1 'polypeptide(L)'
;MTFYKRNLPHWQPPGASYFITFRLAGTLPKIALDELRLEKQKLQALHKHSFPSDKALQEFIYKKLFMKIEDYLDKGHHGPTWLKDPKMAQIIKDSLHFKDGTDYFLF
;
A
#
# COMPACT_ATOMS: atom_id res chain seq x y z
N MET A 1 1.40 3.71 24.30
CA MET A 1 0.51 4.74 23.73
C MET A 1 -0.31 4.09 22.64
N THR A 2 -1.62 3.99 22.82
CA THR A 2 -2.54 3.26 21.91
C THR A 2 -2.81 4.01 20.61
N PHE A 3 -2.59 5.33 20.60
CA PHE A 3 -2.90 6.22 19.49
C PHE A 3 -1.86 7.35 19.39
N TYR A 4 -1.37 7.62 18.19
CA TYR A 4 -0.56 8.79 17.88
C TYR A 4 -0.85 9.27 16.45
N LYS A 5 -0.41 10.47 16.07
CA LYS A 5 -0.70 11.02 14.74
C LYS A 5 0.56 11.64 14.14
N ARG A 6 0.84 11.30 12.88
CA ARG A 6 1.77 12.04 12.01
C ARG A 6 0.98 12.67 10.87
N ASN A 7 1.15 12.21 9.64
CA ASN A 7 0.30 12.62 8.51
C ASN A 7 -1.07 11.93 8.54
N LEU A 8 -1.15 10.75 9.15
CA LEU A 8 -2.39 9.99 9.37
C LEU A 8 -2.45 9.54 10.85
N PRO A 9 -3.66 9.26 11.38
CA PRO A 9 -3.79 8.65 12.69
C PRO A 9 -3.24 7.22 12.68
N HIS A 10 -2.43 6.91 13.68
CA HIS A 10 -1.87 5.58 13.93
C HIS A 10 -2.52 5.04 15.20
N TRP A 11 -3.22 3.92 15.07
CA TRP A 11 -3.86 3.21 16.18
C TRP A 11 -3.20 1.84 16.35
N GLN A 12 -2.67 1.57 17.55
CA GLN A 12 -1.88 0.40 17.93
C GLN A 12 -2.37 -0.14 19.28
N PRO A 13 -3.52 -0.84 19.34
CA PRO A 13 -3.98 -1.48 20.55
C PRO A 13 -3.07 -2.67 20.94
N PRO A 14 -2.81 -2.89 22.24
CA PRO A 14 -2.09 -4.06 22.71
C PRO A 14 -2.74 -5.36 22.21
N GLY A 15 -1.92 -6.30 21.72
CA GLY A 15 -2.38 -7.61 21.25
C GLY A 15 -3.03 -7.61 19.86
N ALA A 16 -3.16 -6.48 19.18
CA ALA A 16 -3.67 -6.44 17.81
C ALA A 16 -2.62 -6.95 16.81
N SER A 17 -3.08 -7.75 15.84
CA SER A 17 -2.26 -8.22 14.72
C SER A 17 -2.29 -7.23 13.56
N TYR A 18 -1.12 -7.00 12.96
CA TYR A 18 -0.97 -6.13 11.79
C TYR A 18 -0.44 -6.93 10.61
N PHE A 19 -1.07 -6.74 9.45
CA PHE A 19 -0.53 -7.18 8.18
C PHE A 19 0.18 -5.99 7.53
N ILE A 20 1.48 -6.15 7.26
CA ILE A 20 2.31 -5.11 6.67
C ILE A 20 2.70 -5.52 5.26
N THR A 21 2.41 -4.66 4.28
CA THR A 21 2.93 -4.78 2.93
C THR A 21 3.77 -3.56 2.60
N PHE A 22 4.86 -3.78 1.88
CA PHE A 22 5.70 -2.72 1.34
C PHE A 22 5.96 -2.99 -0.13
N ARG A 23 6.08 -1.90 -0.88
CA ARG A 23 6.39 -1.93 -2.30
C ARG A 23 7.74 -1.27 -2.52
N LEU A 24 8.61 -1.91 -3.30
CA LEU A 24 9.89 -1.31 -3.66
C LEU A 24 9.69 -0.09 -4.59
N ALA A 25 10.47 0.96 -4.37
CA ALA A 25 10.49 2.12 -5.25
C ALA A 25 10.82 1.70 -6.69
N GLY A 26 10.14 2.31 -7.66
CA GLY A 26 10.33 2.00 -9.08
C GLY A 26 9.60 0.77 -9.63
N THR A 27 8.91 -0.03 -8.81
CA THR A 27 8.11 -1.20 -9.28
C THR A 27 6.84 -0.83 -10.05
N LEU A 28 6.38 0.41 -9.94
CA LEU A 28 5.23 0.91 -10.69
C LEU A 28 5.73 1.96 -11.70
N PRO A 29 5.63 1.70 -13.02
CA PRO A 29 6.16 2.61 -14.03
C PRO A 29 5.39 3.93 -14.06
N LYS A 30 6.04 4.99 -14.54
CA LYS A 30 5.42 6.32 -14.67
C LYS A 30 4.15 6.29 -15.54
N ILE A 31 4.16 5.51 -16.62
CA ILE A 31 2.98 5.31 -17.48
C ILE A 31 1.79 4.75 -16.68
N ALA A 32 2.00 3.70 -15.89
CA ALA A 32 0.93 3.15 -15.05
C ALA A 32 0.43 4.16 -14.02
N LEU A 33 1.32 4.95 -13.42
CA LEU A 33 0.93 6.03 -12.51
C LEU A 33 0.07 7.10 -13.20
N ASP A 34 0.44 7.50 -14.41
CA ASP A 34 -0.28 8.49 -15.20
C ASP A 34 -1.67 7.97 -15.64
N GLU A 35 -1.77 6.69 -16.02
CA GLU A 35 -3.04 6.01 -16.31
C GLU A 35 -3.96 5.95 -15.09
N LEU A 36 -3.43 5.55 -13.92
CA LEU A 36 -4.20 5.48 -12.67
C LEU A 36 -4.73 6.86 -12.25
N ARG A 37 -3.97 7.93 -12.50
CA ARG A 37 -4.41 9.31 -12.24
C ARG A 37 -5.56 9.71 -13.15
N LEU A 38 -5.46 9.40 -14.44
CA LEU A 38 -6.53 9.68 -15.40
C LEU A 38 -7.80 8.89 -15.07
N GLU A 39 -7.65 7.60 -14.75
CA GLU A 39 -8.75 6.74 -14.30
C GLU A 39 -9.45 7.33 -13.07
N LYS A 40 -8.66 7.76 -12.07
CA LYS A 40 -9.20 8.40 -10.87
C LYS A 40 -10.08 9.60 -11.22
N GLN A 41 -9.57 10.52 -12.05
CA GLN A 41 -10.30 11.72 -12.47
C GLN A 41 -11.60 11.36 -13.21
N LYS A 42 -11.53 10.37 -14.12
CA LYS A 42 -12.69 9.88 -14.86
C LYS A 42 -13.76 9.29 -13.94
N LEU A 43 -13.37 8.41 -13.01
CA LEU A 43 -14.30 7.81 -12.05
C LEU A 43 -14.92 8.85 -11.13
N GLN A 44 -14.14 9.85 -10.67
CA GLN A 44 -14.66 10.95 -9.87
C GLN A 44 -15.71 11.76 -10.63
N ALA A 45 -15.46 12.09 -11.90
CA ALA A 45 -16.40 12.84 -12.73
C ALA A 45 -17.67 12.03 -13.02
N LEU A 46 -17.52 10.75 -13.38
CA LEU A 46 -18.63 9.87 -13.76
C LEU A 46 -19.59 9.58 -12.59
N HIS A 47 -19.05 9.44 -11.37
CA HIS A 47 -19.82 8.97 -10.22
C HIS A 47 -20.08 10.04 -9.15
N LYS A 48 -19.89 11.33 -9.49
CA LYS A 48 -20.02 12.46 -8.55
C LYS A 48 -21.32 12.47 -7.73
N HIS A 49 -22.42 11.94 -8.29
CA HIS A 49 -23.73 11.90 -7.65
C HIS A 49 -24.29 10.47 -7.52
N SER A 50 -23.46 9.44 -7.74
CA SER A 50 -23.90 8.04 -7.73
C SER A 50 -23.78 7.36 -6.36
N PHE A 51 -23.20 8.02 -5.37
CA PHE A 51 -22.89 7.44 -4.05
C PHE A 51 -23.51 8.26 -2.92
N PRO A 52 -23.83 7.62 -1.78
CA PRO A 52 -24.50 8.28 -0.65
C PRO A 52 -23.61 9.30 0.08
N SER A 53 -22.30 9.30 -0.17
CA SER A 53 -21.36 10.28 0.38
C SER A 53 -20.06 10.33 -0.43
N ASP A 54 -19.32 11.42 -0.30
CA ASP A 54 -17.98 11.55 -0.87
C ASP A 54 -17.03 10.45 -0.36
N LYS A 55 -17.17 10.05 0.91
CA LYS A 55 -16.39 8.96 1.50
C LYS A 55 -16.66 7.63 0.78
N ALA A 56 -17.93 7.31 0.53
CA ALA A 56 -18.30 6.08 -0.19
C ALA A 56 -17.77 6.10 -1.64
N LEU A 57 -17.82 7.25 -2.32
CA LEU A 57 -17.21 7.42 -3.64
C LEU A 57 -15.68 7.22 -3.58
N GLN A 58 -14.99 7.81 -2.60
CA GLN A 58 -13.56 7.66 -2.43
C GLN A 58 -13.15 6.20 -2.16
N GLU A 59 -13.89 5.48 -1.31
CA GLU A 59 -13.67 4.07 -1.03
C GLU A 59 -13.85 3.20 -2.29
N PHE A 60 -14.90 3.46 -3.08
CA PHE A 60 -15.13 2.78 -4.35
C PHE A 60 -13.96 2.99 -5.33
N ILE A 61 -13.55 4.24 -5.51
CA ILE A 61 -12.44 4.59 -6.41
C ILE A 61 -11.14 3.98 -5.91
N TYR A 62 -10.86 4.07 -4.61
CA TYR A 62 -9.67 3.47 -4.01
C TYR A 62 -9.61 1.96 -4.29
N LYS A 63 -10.70 1.21 -4.05
CA LYS A 63 -10.76 -0.22 -4.35
C LYS A 63 -10.50 -0.52 -5.82
N LYS A 64 -11.11 0.24 -6.74
CA LYS A 64 -10.89 0.09 -8.19
C LYS A 64 -9.44 0.32 -8.60
N LEU A 65 -8.83 1.41 -8.10
CA LEU A 65 -7.43 1.72 -8.41
C LEU A 65 -6.46 0.74 -7.74
N PHE A 66 -6.75 0.30 -6.51
CA PHE A 66 -5.95 -0.68 -5.79
C PHE A 66 -5.85 -1.99 -6.57
N MET A 67 -6.97 -2.54 -7.05
CA MET A 67 -6.94 -3.75 -7.88
C MET A 67 -6.07 -3.61 -9.13
N LYS A 68 -6.07 -2.44 -9.78
CA LYS A 68 -5.19 -2.17 -10.93
C LYS A 68 -3.72 -2.08 -10.52
N ILE A 69 -3.42 -1.49 -9.37
CA ILE A 69 -2.06 -1.43 -8.84
C ILE A 69 -1.56 -2.85 -8.55
N GLU A 70 -2.35 -3.68 -7.88
CA GLU A 70 -1.99 -5.08 -7.59
C GLU A 70 -1.74 -5.86 -8.90
N ASP A 71 -2.63 -5.76 -9.90
CA ASP A 71 -2.41 -6.39 -11.21
C ASP A 71 -1.12 -5.92 -11.90
N TYR A 72 -0.76 -4.64 -11.77
CA TYR A 72 0.52 -4.13 -12.27
C TYR A 72 1.72 -4.72 -11.53
N LEU A 73 1.63 -4.86 -10.21
CA LEU A 73 2.71 -5.37 -9.36
C LEU A 73 2.90 -6.88 -9.51
N ASP A 74 1.80 -7.64 -9.61
CA ASP A 74 1.81 -9.09 -9.77
C ASP A 74 2.50 -9.53 -11.06
N LYS A 75 2.37 -8.75 -12.13
CA LYS A 75 3.09 -9.00 -13.39
C LYS A 75 4.60 -8.91 -13.22
N GLY A 76 5.09 -8.09 -12.28
CA GLY A 76 6.53 -7.96 -12.02
C GLY A 76 7.37 -7.50 -13.21
N HIS A 77 6.75 -6.89 -14.23
CA HIS A 77 7.42 -6.49 -15.47
C HIS A 77 8.32 -5.25 -15.32
N HIS A 78 8.14 -4.47 -14.24
CA HIS A 78 8.82 -3.20 -14.05
C HIS A 78 9.47 -3.06 -12.67
N GLY A 79 10.52 -2.25 -12.66
CA GLY A 79 11.24 -1.86 -11.46
C GLY A 79 12.38 -2.80 -11.10
N PRO A 80 13.08 -2.45 -10.02
CA PRO A 80 14.12 -3.32 -9.52
C PRO A 80 13.47 -4.52 -8.80
N THR A 81 13.91 -5.72 -9.15
CA THR A 81 13.51 -6.94 -8.45
C THR A 81 14.49 -7.26 -7.32
N TRP A 82 14.81 -6.25 -6.49
CA TRP A 82 15.86 -6.37 -5.46
C TRP A 82 15.64 -7.54 -4.50
N LEU A 83 14.39 -7.92 -4.21
CA LEU A 83 14.10 -9.08 -3.37
C LEU A 83 14.45 -10.44 -4.00
N LYS A 84 14.76 -10.49 -5.32
CA LYS A 84 15.36 -11.68 -5.94
C LYS A 84 16.82 -11.87 -5.55
N ASP A 85 17.51 -10.80 -5.14
CA ASP A 85 18.87 -10.90 -4.58
C ASP A 85 18.76 -11.28 -3.10
N PRO A 86 19.26 -12.46 -2.69
CA PRO A 86 19.21 -12.89 -1.29
C PRO A 86 19.86 -11.90 -0.33
N LYS A 87 20.89 -11.17 -0.75
CA LYS A 87 21.58 -10.18 0.10
C LYS A 87 20.67 -9.01 0.44
N MET A 88 19.95 -8.50 -0.56
CA MET A 88 19.02 -7.39 -0.37
C MET A 88 17.78 -7.84 0.40
N ALA A 89 17.28 -9.06 0.13
CA ALA A 89 16.19 -9.65 0.89
C ALA A 89 16.55 -9.82 2.38
N GLN A 90 17.80 -10.21 2.68
CA GLN A 90 18.27 -10.36 4.05
C GLN A 90 18.23 -9.05 4.84
N ILE A 91 18.63 -7.92 4.23
CA ILE A 91 18.56 -6.60 4.88
C ILE A 91 17.13 -6.26 5.33
N ILE A 92 16.14 -6.52 4.46
CA ILE A 92 14.73 -6.27 4.77
C ILE A 92 14.24 -7.21 5.87
N LYS A 93 14.61 -8.49 5.80
CA LYS A 93 14.30 -9.48 6.84
C LYS A 93 14.86 -9.05 8.19
N ASP A 94 16.14 -8.68 8.26
CA ASP A 94 16.80 -8.25 9.49
C ASP A 94 16.14 -7.00 10.07
N SER A 95 15.71 -6.05 9.22
CA SER A 95 14.99 -4.86 9.67
C SER A 95 13.64 -5.19 10.32
N LEU A 96 12.95 -6.24 9.86
CA LEU A 96 11.69 -6.70 10.47
C LEU A 96 11.96 -7.46 11.77
N HIS A 97 13.01 -8.28 11.83
CA HIS A 97 13.34 -9.00 13.07
C HIS A 97 14.01 -8.13 14.14
N PHE A 98 14.56 -6.96 13.78
CA PHE A 98 15.27 -6.08 14.72
C PHE A 98 14.43 -5.70 15.95
N LYS A 99 13.12 -5.58 15.80
CA LYS A 99 12.18 -5.23 16.88
C LYS A 99 11.26 -6.36 17.30
N ASP A 100 11.48 -7.55 16.75
CA ASP A 100 10.78 -8.76 17.14
C ASP A 100 11.16 -9.15 18.59
N GLY A 101 10.17 -9.52 19.39
CA GLY A 101 10.31 -9.81 20.82
C GLY A 101 10.51 -8.59 21.73
N THR A 102 10.61 -7.37 21.17
CA THR A 102 10.80 -6.13 21.96
C THR A 102 9.65 -5.15 21.78
N ASP A 103 9.40 -4.68 20.56
CA ASP A 103 8.31 -3.74 20.26
C ASP A 103 7.08 -4.46 19.69
N TYR A 104 7.28 -5.58 19.00
CA TYR A 104 6.24 -6.44 18.44
C TYR A 104 6.69 -7.90 18.38
N PHE A 105 5.77 -8.81 18.11
CA PHE A 105 6.06 -10.22 17.83
C PHE A 105 5.73 -10.53 16.38
N LEU A 106 6.69 -11.11 15.66
CA LEU A 106 6.49 -11.69 14.34
C LEU A 106 6.05 -13.15 14.48
N PHE A 107 5.03 -13.55 13.72
CA PHE A 107 4.47 -14.91 13.73
C PHE A 107 4.03 -15.32 12.32
#